data_AF-A0A6J3A8K7-F1
#
_entry.id   AF-A0A6J3A8K7-F1
#
_cell.length_a   1.000
_cell.length_b   1.000
_cell.length_c   1.000
_cell.angle_alpha   90.00
_cell.angle_beta   90.00
_cell.angle_gamma   90.00
#
_symmetry.space_group_name_H-M   'P 1'
#
loop_
_entity.id
_entity.type
_entity.pdbx_description
1 polymer ?
#
loop_
_entity_poly.entity_id
_entity_poly.type
_entity_poly.pdbx_seq_one_letter_code
_entity_poly.pdbx_strand_id
1 'polypeptide(L)'
;MLKKVVSVHPGDVLITSCTYNTEDRKLATVGGFGILEEMCVNYAHYYPRSQLELCKSAVDPGFLQKFFHLVNRFNSEEVCTCPQASVPEQFASVPWNSFSRQVLGALYGFAPISVHCNKSSAVRFQGEWDRQPLPEIISKLEEPSPRCAASRRQSPAGPAVVSIGEGEG
;
A
#
# COMPACT_ATOMS: atom_id res chain seq x y z
N MET A 1 7.12 -10.77 -17.67
CA MET A 1 8.24 -9.83 -17.86
C MET A 1 7.69 -8.44 -18.14
N LEU A 2 8.30 -7.38 -17.60
CA LEU A 2 7.89 -6.00 -17.89
C LEU A 2 8.02 -5.70 -19.39
N LYS A 3 7.08 -4.92 -19.95
CA LYS A 3 7.11 -4.52 -21.37
C LYS A 3 8.33 -3.64 -21.71
N LYS A 4 8.79 -2.86 -20.74
CA LYS A 4 9.98 -2.00 -20.83
C LYS A 4 10.85 -2.27 -19.61
N VAL A 5 12.13 -2.51 -19.84
CA VAL A 5 13.12 -2.63 -18.77
C VAL A 5 13.29 -1.26 -18.10
N VAL A 6 13.30 -1.24 -16.78
CA VAL A 6 13.49 -0.03 -15.97
C VAL A 6 14.89 -0.08 -15.37
N SER A 7 15.67 0.98 -15.56
CA SER A 7 16.98 1.14 -14.93
C SER A 7 16.79 1.90 -13.63
N VAL A 8 17.33 1.36 -12.53
CA VAL A 8 17.31 1.97 -11.19
C VAL A 8 18.74 2.27 -10.80
N HIS A 9 19.00 3.50 -10.39
CA HIS A 9 20.33 3.98 -10.03
C HIS A 9 20.45 4.23 -8.52
N PRO A 10 21.67 4.22 -7.95
CA PRO A 10 21.88 4.66 -6.57
C PRO A 10 21.34 6.08 -6.37
N GLY A 11 20.56 6.28 -5.31
CA GLY A 11 19.87 7.55 -5.01
C GLY A 11 18.41 7.58 -5.45
N ASP A 12 17.99 6.66 -6.33
CA ASP A 12 16.57 6.52 -6.69
C ASP A 12 15.75 5.96 -5.51
N VAL A 13 14.49 6.39 -5.43
CA VAL A 13 13.53 5.88 -4.45
C VAL A 13 12.50 5.00 -5.15
N LEU A 14 12.34 3.76 -4.67
CA LEU A 14 11.31 2.84 -5.14
C LEU A 14 10.09 2.92 -4.22
N ILE A 15 8.98 3.46 -4.75
CA ILE A 15 7.72 3.57 -4.03
C ILE A 15 6.79 2.44 -4.48
N THR A 16 6.32 1.64 -3.51
CA THR A 16 5.32 0.59 -3.75
C THR A 16 4.08 0.93 -2.95
N SER A 17 2.93 1.02 -3.63
CA SER A 17 1.64 1.33 -3.03
C SER A 17 0.64 0.23 -3.35
N CYS A 18 -0.14 -0.18 -2.35
CA CYS A 18 -1.20 -1.16 -2.47
C CYS A 18 -2.52 -0.54 -2.03
N THR A 19 -3.59 -0.78 -2.79
CA THR A 19 -4.94 -0.32 -2.47
C THR A 19 -5.76 -1.52 -2.01
N TYR A 20 -6.36 -1.41 -0.84
CA TYR A 20 -7.13 -2.49 -0.21
C TYR A 20 -8.62 -2.13 -0.10
N ASN A 21 -9.48 -3.14 -0.19
CA ASN A 21 -10.90 -3.04 0.16
C ASN A 21 -11.12 -3.88 1.42
N THR A 22 -11.78 -3.31 2.43
CA THR A 22 -12.08 -3.94 3.72
C THR A 22 -13.57 -3.91 4.05
N GLU A 23 -14.45 -3.71 3.06
CA GLU A 23 -15.91 -3.64 3.23
C GLU A 23 -16.51 -4.94 3.79
N ASP A 24 -15.87 -6.08 3.55
CA ASP A 24 -16.23 -7.40 4.08
C ASP A 24 -15.63 -7.69 5.47
N ARG A 25 -14.80 -6.79 6.01
CA ARG A 25 -14.09 -6.98 7.29
C ARG A 25 -14.75 -6.19 8.42
N LYS A 26 -14.95 -6.85 9.56
CA LYS A 26 -15.52 -6.24 10.76
C LYS A 26 -14.49 -5.56 11.67
N LEU A 27 -13.24 -6.03 11.62
CA LEU A 27 -12.13 -5.55 12.42
C LEU A 27 -11.04 -4.99 11.50
N ALA A 28 -10.13 -4.20 12.07
CA ALA A 28 -8.96 -3.72 11.33
C ALA A 28 -8.12 -4.89 10.83
N THR A 29 -7.79 -4.85 9.55
CA THR A 29 -6.81 -5.74 8.94
C THR A 29 -5.41 -5.17 9.13
N VAL A 30 -4.50 -5.96 9.69
CA VAL A 30 -3.10 -5.56 9.95
C VAL A 30 -2.14 -6.31 9.04
N GLY A 31 -0.91 -5.81 8.95
CA GLY A 31 0.14 -6.48 8.18
C GLY A 31 0.63 -7.74 8.89
N GLY A 32 0.74 -8.86 8.15
CA GLY A 32 1.17 -10.13 8.74
C GLY A 32 1.17 -11.29 7.75
N PHE A 33 1.23 -12.53 8.26
CA PHE A 33 1.34 -13.78 7.48
C PHE A 33 0.05 -14.60 7.44
N GLY A 34 -0.92 -14.28 8.30
CA GLY A 34 -2.18 -14.98 8.43
C GLY A 34 -3.17 -14.66 7.31
N ILE A 35 -4.15 -15.52 7.12
CA ILE A 35 -5.21 -15.38 6.09
C ILE A 35 -6.16 -14.18 6.33
N LEU A 36 -6.16 -13.64 7.56
CA LEU A 36 -6.92 -12.44 7.92
C LEU A 36 -6.05 -11.18 7.95
N GLU A 37 -4.76 -11.31 7.63
CA GLU A 37 -3.77 -10.23 7.61
C GLU A 37 -3.43 -9.88 6.15
N GLU A 38 -2.71 -8.78 5.94
CA GLU A 38 -2.38 -8.27 4.61
C GLU A 38 -0.88 -8.13 4.37
N MET A 39 -0.51 -8.07 3.09
CA MET A 39 0.87 -7.84 2.65
C MET A 39 0.92 -6.88 1.45
N CYS A 40 1.92 -5.99 1.43
CA CYS A 40 2.26 -5.19 0.24
C CYS A 40 3.66 -5.56 -0.22
N VAL A 41 3.78 -6.39 -1.26
CA VAL A 41 5.08 -6.91 -1.73
C VAL A 41 5.17 -6.86 -3.25
N ASN A 42 6.33 -6.44 -3.75
CA ASN A 42 6.69 -6.49 -5.16
C ASN A 42 8.02 -7.23 -5.32
N TYR A 43 8.00 -8.39 -6.00
CA TYR A 43 9.19 -9.18 -6.30
C TYR A 43 9.80 -8.73 -7.63
N ALA A 44 10.89 -7.97 -7.55
CA ALA A 44 11.61 -7.50 -8.74
C ALA A 44 12.65 -8.54 -9.21
N HIS A 45 12.55 -8.95 -10.47
CA HIS A 45 13.62 -9.70 -11.15
C HIS A 45 14.52 -8.70 -11.85
N TYR A 46 15.80 -8.63 -11.48
CA TYR A 46 16.74 -7.59 -11.95
C TYR A 46 18.15 -8.13 -12.23
N TYR A 47 18.95 -7.33 -12.94
CA TYR A 47 20.37 -7.56 -13.18
C TYR A 47 21.14 -6.22 -13.21
N PRO A 48 22.45 -6.20 -12.90
CA PRO A 48 23.24 -7.30 -12.36
C PRO A 48 22.82 -7.67 -10.93
N ARG A 49 23.17 -8.88 -10.48
CA ARG A 49 22.89 -9.32 -9.11
C ARG A 49 23.59 -8.38 -8.11
N SER A 50 22.85 -7.91 -7.12
CA SER A 50 23.38 -7.14 -6.00
C SER A 50 23.32 -7.95 -4.70
N GLN A 51 23.85 -7.40 -3.60
CA GLN A 51 23.67 -7.99 -2.27
C GLN A 51 22.30 -7.64 -1.64
N LEU A 52 21.56 -6.68 -2.20
CA LEU A 52 20.26 -6.23 -1.68
C LEU A 52 19.17 -7.25 -2.02
N GLU A 53 18.48 -7.73 -0.99
CA GLU A 53 17.37 -8.68 -1.15
C GLU A 53 16.06 -8.15 -0.59
N LEU A 54 16.10 -7.50 0.58
CA LEU A 54 14.93 -6.88 1.18
C LEU A 54 15.11 -5.36 1.23
N CYS A 55 14.22 -4.66 0.52
CA CYS A 55 14.06 -3.22 0.62
C CYS A 55 12.60 -2.96 0.98
N LYS A 56 12.33 -2.67 2.25
CA LYS A 56 10.97 -2.36 2.74
C LYS A 56 11.02 -1.26 3.79
N SER A 57 9.86 -0.69 4.07
CA SER A 57 9.69 0.26 5.15
C SER A 57 8.40 0.00 5.93
N ALA A 58 8.33 0.54 7.15
CA ALA A 58 7.13 0.61 7.97
C ALA A 58 7.11 1.95 8.69
N VAL A 59 5.94 2.37 9.19
CA VAL A 59 5.85 3.54 10.07
C VAL A 59 6.72 3.34 11.32
N ASP A 60 7.37 4.41 11.81
CA ASP A 60 8.10 4.34 13.08
C ASP A 60 7.16 3.89 14.22
N PRO A 61 7.56 2.88 15.02
CA PRO A 61 6.71 2.33 16.07
C PRO A 61 6.36 3.36 17.14
N GLY A 62 7.25 4.29 17.46
CA GLY A 62 6.99 5.36 18.43
C GLY A 62 5.94 6.36 17.93
N PHE A 63 5.95 6.69 16.64
CA PHE A 63 4.91 7.51 16.03
C PHE A 63 3.56 6.77 15.96
N LEU A 64 3.57 5.46 15.70
CA LEU A 64 2.35 4.65 15.76
C LEU A 64 1.75 4.59 17.18
N GLN A 65 2.59 4.50 18.22
CA GLN A 65 2.12 4.58 19.61
C GLN A 65 1.48 5.94 19.94
N LYS A 66 2.02 7.04 19.40
CA LYS A 66 1.39 8.37 19.55
C LYS A 66 0.01 8.44 18.91
N PHE A 67 -0.20 7.75 17.79
CA PHE A 67 -1.53 7.61 17.18
C PHE A 67 -2.50 6.92 18.14
N PHE A 68 -2.13 5.78 18.72
CA PHE A 68 -2.99 5.09 19.69
C PHE A 68 -3.33 5.96 20.90
N HIS A 69 -2.34 6.66 21.48
CA HIS A 69 -2.58 7.61 22.57
C HIS A 69 -3.52 8.76 22.19
N LEU A 70 -3.38 9.30 20.98
CA LEU A 70 -4.24 10.38 20.49
C LEU A 70 -5.68 9.90 20.34
N VAL A 71 -5.89 8.77 19.68
CA VAL A 71 -7.23 8.19 19.49
C VAL A 71 -7.87 7.85 20.84
N ASN A 72 -7.10 7.31 21.79
CA ASN A 72 -7.62 7.00 23.11
C ASN A 72 -8.15 8.24 23.85
N ARG A 73 -7.36 9.32 23.84
CA ARG A 73 -7.74 10.59 24.48
C ARG A 73 -9.02 11.21 23.90
N PHE A 74 -9.27 11.03 22.61
CA PHE A 74 -10.45 11.58 21.94
C PHE A 74 -11.72 10.73 22.13
N ASN A 75 -11.59 9.45 22.48
CA ASN A 75 -12.73 8.54 22.68
C ASN A 75 -12.96 8.26 24.18
N SER A 76 -12.75 9.25 25.05
CA SER A 76 -13.02 9.14 26.49
C SER A 76 -12.37 7.94 27.19
N GLU A 77 -11.15 7.56 26.80
CA GLU A 77 -10.37 6.47 27.41
C GLU A 77 -10.89 5.04 27.16
N GLU A 78 -11.78 4.82 26.19
CA GLU A 78 -12.29 3.49 25.82
C GLU A 78 -11.29 2.63 25.01
N VAL A 79 -10.14 3.19 24.60
CA VAL A 79 -9.13 2.49 23.78
C VAL A 79 -7.98 2.01 24.66
N CYS A 80 -7.63 0.73 24.60
CA CYS A 80 -6.54 0.18 25.39
C CYS A 80 -5.17 0.64 24.83
N THR A 81 -4.60 1.70 25.39
CA THR A 81 -3.18 2.06 25.23
C THR A 81 -2.33 1.33 26.26
N CYS A 82 -2.49 0.01 26.31
CA CYS A 82 -1.91 -0.82 27.35
C CYS A 82 -0.45 -1.13 26.99
N PRO A 83 0.52 -0.93 27.91
CA PRO A 83 1.95 -1.09 27.61
C PRO A 83 2.37 -2.53 27.25
N GLN A 84 1.50 -3.52 27.43
CA GLN A 84 1.74 -4.93 27.08
C GLN A 84 0.99 -5.39 25.83
N ALA A 85 0.06 -4.58 25.29
CA ALA A 85 -0.73 -4.99 24.14
C ALA A 85 0.08 -4.91 22.86
N SER A 86 0.03 -5.97 22.06
CA SER A 86 0.63 -6.01 20.73
C SER A 86 -0.04 -5.01 19.79
N VAL A 87 0.67 -4.60 18.73
CA VAL A 87 0.12 -3.67 17.72
C VAL A 87 -1.20 -4.16 17.11
N PRO A 88 -1.36 -5.45 16.75
CA PRO A 88 -2.65 -5.97 16.29
C PRO A 88 -3.79 -5.82 17.32
N GLU A 89 -3.52 -6.10 18.59
CA GLU A 89 -4.52 -5.96 19.66
C GLU A 89 -4.92 -4.50 19.86
N GLN A 90 -3.96 -3.56 19.80
CA GLN A 90 -4.25 -2.13 19.88
C GLN A 90 -5.13 -1.69 18.70
N PHE A 91 -4.83 -2.10 17.47
CA PHE A 91 -5.68 -1.81 16.32
C PHE A 91 -7.08 -2.44 16.41
N ALA A 92 -7.22 -3.62 16.99
CA ALA A 92 -8.52 -4.25 17.22
C ALA A 92 -9.38 -3.48 18.23
N SER A 93 -8.76 -2.76 19.18
CA SER A 93 -9.45 -1.94 20.18
C SER A 93 -9.85 -0.54 19.70
N VAL A 94 -9.36 -0.10 18.54
CA VAL A 94 -9.64 1.25 18.03
C VAL A 94 -11.08 1.36 17.52
N PRO A 95 -11.87 2.36 17.97
CA PRO A 95 -13.15 2.69 17.35
C PRO A 95 -12.90 3.37 16.00
N TRP A 96 -13.23 2.66 14.92
CA TRP A 96 -13.02 3.12 13.54
C TRP A 96 -14.12 4.06 13.05
N ASN A 97 -14.08 5.31 13.53
CA ASN A 97 -14.88 6.42 13.02
C ASN A 97 -14.08 7.25 11.97
N SER A 98 -14.68 8.32 11.44
CA SER A 98 -14.02 9.19 10.45
C SER A 98 -12.74 9.83 11.00
N PHE A 99 -12.71 10.21 12.27
CA PHE A 99 -11.55 10.82 12.93
C PHE A 99 -10.38 9.83 12.99
N SER A 100 -10.56 8.64 13.57
CA SER A 100 -9.49 7.64 13.69
C SER A 100 -8.89 7.28 12.33
N ARG A 101 -9.73 7.15 11.29
CA ARG A 101 -9.27 6.88 9.90
C ARG A 101 -8.47 8.03 9.31
N GLN A 102 -8.93 9.27 9.46
CA GLN A 102 -8.24 10.44 8.95
C GLN A 102 -6.90 10.66 9.66
N VAL A 103 -6.85 10.48 10.97
CA VAL A 103 -5.60 10.62 11.75
C VAL A 103 -4.61 9.54 11.36
N LEU A 104 -5.03 8.29 11.16
CA LEU A 104 -4.15 7.24 10.68
C LEU A 104 -3.64 7.53 9.25
N GLY A 105 -4.51 7.99 8.37
CA GLY A 105 -4.13 8.42 7.02
C GLY A 105 -3.10 9.55 7.05
N ALA A 106 -3.31 10.55 7.92
CA ALA A 106 -2.35 11.62 8.14
C ALA A 106 -1.02 11.06 8.65
N LEU A 107 -1.03 10.19 9.67
CA LEU A 107 0.16 9.53 10.21
C LEU A 107 1.00 8.92 9.10
N TYR A 108 0.41 8.11 8.22
CA TYR A 108 1.15 7.50 7.10
C TYR A 108 1.63 8.51 6.05
N GLY A 109 1.01 9.69 5.96
CA GLY A 109 1.42 10.77 5.08
C GLY A 109 2.50 11.70 5.62
N PHE A 110 2.87 11.62 6.92
CA PHE A 110 3.88 12.52 7.52
C PHE A 110 4.93 11.84 8.40
N ALA A 111 4.61 10.69 9.01
CA ALA A 111 5.48 10.11 10.03
C ALA A 111 6.78 9.58 9.42
N PRO A 112 7.90 9.66 10.16
CA PRO A 112 9.13 8.98 9.78
C PRO A 112 8.91 7.47 9.63
N ILE A 113 9.73 6.86 8.78
CA ILE A 113 9.69 5.43 8.48
C ILE A 113 10.91 4.71 9.03
N SER A 114 10.72 3.47 9.45
CA SER A 114 11.82 2.54 9.74
C SER A 114 12.08 1.71 8.48
N VAL A 115 13.29 1.80 7.95
CA VAL A 115 13.70 1.15 6.70
C VAL A 115 14.40 -0.16 7.02
N HIS A 116 14.08 -1.20 6.26
CA HIS A 116 14.76 -2.48 6.31
C HIS A 116 15.46 -2.66 4.97
N CYS A 117 16.76 -2.38 4.99
CA CYS A 117 17.69 -2.65 3.91
C CYS A 117 18.52 -3.88 4.30
N ASN A 118 18.11 -5.07 3.86
CA ASN A 118 18.78 -6.33 4.22
C ASN A 118 19.47 -6.97 3.03
N LYS A 119 20.62 -7.56 3.34
CA LYS A 119 21.39 -8.41 2.44
C LYS A 119 20.75 -9.78 2.28
N SER A 120 21.16 -10.53 1.25
CA SER A 120 20.83 -11.95 1.09
C SER A 120 21.29 -12.85 2.24
N SER A 121 22.21 -12.38 3.08
CA SER A 121 22.60 -13.08 4.32
C SER A 121 21.62 -12.84 5.48
N ALA A 122 20.45 -12.22 5.23
CA ALA A 122 19.47 -11.79 6.22
C ALA A 122 19.96 -10.73 7.24
N VAL A 123 21.12 -10.11 7.00
CA VAL A 123 21.69 -9.06 7.85
C VAL A 123 21.43 -7.69 7.24
N ARG A 124 21.12 -6.68 8.08
CA ARG A 124 20.99 -5.29 7.64
C ARG A 124 22.32 -4.75 7.09
N PHE A 125 22.24 -3.85 6.10
CA PHE A 125 23.39 -3.01 5.76
C PHE A 125 23.77 -2.12 6.95
N GLN A 126 25.04 -1.75 7.08
CA GLN A 126 25.49 -0.86 8.16
C GLN A 126 24.88 0.53 7.99
N GLY A 127 24.43 1.14 9.09
CA GLY A 127 23.81 2.45 9.10
C GLY A 127 22.62 2.52 10.07
N GLU A 128 22.19 3.75 10.35
CA GLU A 128 20.96 4.02 11.09
C GLU A 128 19.79 4.02 10.09
N TRP A 129 18.89 3.06 10.24
CA TRP A 129 17.75 2.87 9.33
C TRP A 129 16.40 3.16 9.98
N ASP A 130 16.39 3.46 11.27
CA ASP A 130 15.17 3.86 11.98
C ASP A 130 14.94 5.37 11.81
N ARG A 131 13.68 5.80 11.89
CA ARG A 131 13.25 7.22 11.79
C ARG A 131 13.80 7.99 10.58
N GLN A 132 13.87 7.33 9.43
CA GLN A 132 14.20 7.98 8.17
C GLN A 132 13.06 8.92 7.75
N PRO A 133 13.37 10.03 7.07
CA PRO A 133 12.34 10.93 6.54
C PRO A 133 11.46 10.20 5.52
N LEU A 134 10.18 10.54 5.47
CA LEU A 134 9.27 10.03 4.46
C LEU A 134 9.66 10.61 3.08
N PRO A 135 9.85 9.78 2.04
CA PRO A 135 10.17 10.30 0.71
C PRO A 135 9.07 11.19 0.15
N GLU A 136 9.44 12.39 -0.32
CA GLU A 136 8.50 13.35 -0.90
C GLU A 136 8.36 13.15 -2.42
N ILE A 137 7.11 13.18 -2.91
CA ILE A 137 6.81 13.14 -4.34
C ILE A 137 6.63 14.58 -4.82
N ILE A 138 7.69 15.16 -5.37
CA ILE A 138 7.69 16.54 -5.88
C ILE A 138 6.97 16.71 -7.22
N SER A 139 6.79 15.63 -7.97
CA SER A 139 6.10 15.65 -9.26
C SER A 139 5.42 14.30 -9.52
N LYS A 140 4.29 14.35 -10.23
CA LYS A 140 3.60 13.16 -10.74
C LYS A 140 3.85 13.07 -12.23
N LEU A 141 4.14 11.86 -12.72
CA LEU A 141 4.17 11.63 -14.17
C LEU A 141 2.76 11.78 -14.73
N GLU A 142 2.67 12.33 -15.93
CA GLU A 142 1.41 12.40 -16.67
C GLU A 142 0.93 10.98 -17.01
N GLU A 143 -0.34 10.71 -16.77
CA GLU A 143 -0.91 9.41 -17.13
C GLU A 143 -0.89 9.26 -18.65
N PRO A 144 -0.36 8.13 -19.17
CA PRO A 144 -0.37 7.89 -20.59
C PRO A 144 -1.82 7.88 -21.09
N SER A 145 -2.11 8.68 -22.11
CA SER A 145 -3.43 8.73 -22.70
C SER A 145 -3.92 7.33 -23.08
N PRO A 146 -5.16 6.95 -22.73
CA PRO A 146 -5.69 5.64 -23.07
C PRO A 146 -5.61 5.43 -24.58
N ARG A 147 -4.79 4.47 -25.02
CA ARG A 147 -4.68 4.10 -26.45
C ARG A 147 -5.93 3.38 -26.97
N CYS A 148 -6.83 3.00 -26.09
CA CYS A 148 -8.18 2.63 -26.48
C CYS A 148 -8.97 3.92 -26.65
N ALA A 149 -9.46 4.18 -27.87
CA ALA A 149 -10.60 5.05 -28.02
C ALA A 149 -11.62 4.55 -27.00
N ALA A 150 -12.12 5.43 -26.12
CA ALA A 150 -13.31 5.12 -25.39
C ALA A 150 -14.30 4.67 -26.47
N SER A 151 -14.60 3.37 -26.51
CA SER A 151 -15.84 2.93 -27.12
C SER A 151 -16.83 3.84 -26.42
N ARG A 152 -17.41 4.79 -27.19
CA ARG A 152 -18.70 5.35 -26.80
C ARG A 152 -19.44 4.13 -26.32
N ARG A 153 -19.87 4.12 -25.06
CA ARG A 153 -20.94 3.22 -24.65
C ARG A 153 -22.03 3.48 -25.68
N GLN A 154 -22.03 2.71 -26.77
CA GLN A 154 -23.23 2.49 -27.51
C GLN A 154 -24.05 1.77 -26.46
N SER A 155 -24.99 2.51 -25.86
CA SER A 155 -26.17 1.91 -25.25
C SER A 155 -26.51 0.70 -26.09
N PRO A 156 -26.76 -0.49 -25.52
CA PRO A 156 -26.97 -1.69 -26.31
C PRO A 156 -28.02 -1.36 -27.37
N ALA A 157 -27.56 -1.17 -28.61
CA ALA A 157 -28.44 -1.11 -29.74
C ALA A 157 -29.16 -2.45 -29.68
N GLY A 158 -30.48 -2.43 -29.83
CA GLY A 158 -31.33 -3.61 -29.73
C GLY A 158 -30.78 -4.80 -30.53
N PRO A 159 -31.34 -6.01 -30.33
CA PRO A 159 -30.79 -7.25 -30.86
C PRO A 159 -30.38 -7.08 -32.32
N ALA A 160 -29.11 -7.38 -32.61
CA ALA A 160 -28.54 -7.26 -33.95
C ALA A 160 -29.33 -8.17 -34.90
N VAL A 161 -30.15 -7.57 -35.74
CA VAL A 161 -30.88 -8.28 -36.79
C VAL A 161 -29.90 -8.55 -37.92
N VAL A 162 -29.54 -9.81 -38.11
CA VAL A 162 -28.73 -10.26 -39.25
C VAL A 162 -29.70 -10.71 -40.34
N SER A 163 -29.84 -9.92 -41.41
CA SER A 163 -30.57 -10.34 -42.61
C SER A 163 -29.71 -11.33 -43.38
N ILE A 164 -30.01 -12.62 -43.22
CA ILE A 164 -29.48 -13.67 -44.10
C ILE A 164 -30.32 -13.59 -45.38
N GLY A 165 -29.77 -13.01 -46.44
CA GLY A 165 -30.37 -13.09 -47.76
C GLY A 165 -30.35 -14.55 -48.23
N GLU A 166 -31.52 -15.15 -48.42
CA GLU A 166 -31.65 -16.40 -49.16
C GLU A 166 -31.13 -16.16 -50.57
N GLY A 167 -30.06 -16.86 -50.93
CA GLY A 167 -29.62 -16.95 -52.33
C GLY A 167 -30.64 -17.77 -53.11
N GLU A 168 -31.28 -17.14 -54.10
CA GLU A 168 -32.01 -17.85 -55.15
C GLU A 168 -31.04 -18.74 -55.94
N GLY A 169 -31.52 -19.95 -56.28
CA GLY A 169 -30.75 -21.03 -56.90
C GLY A 169 -30.44 -20.89 -58.38
#